data_AF-A0A382PBQ2-F1
#
_entry.id   AF-A0A382PBQ2-F1
#
_cell.length_a   1.000
_cell.length_b   1.000
_cell.length_c   1.000
_cell.angle_alpha   90.00
_cell.angle_beta   90.00
_cell.angle_gamma   90.00
#
_symmetry.space_group_name_H-M   'P 1'
#
loop_
_entity.id
_entity.type
_entity.pdbx_description
1 polymer ?
#
loop_
_entity_poly.entity_id
_entity_poly.type
_entity_poly.pdbx_seq_one_letter_code
_entity_poly.pdbx_strand_id
1 'polypeptide(L)'
;QSERVADVRFPIQFLRFVKVRFPVPGFIAEIEVYGEGFAPQARYVSQLFDMGAPVNFGRLHYVFEKYRTAGLGTEPEIAPDAPVHLAVETRSGRDETPMVHHIITELGTERAVDLTTFNRAPAPTGGSCSSCTTGRAPGQRGSVQDDIANWSFWSVPHLSTGEEIRAPDGRQFIQVRTFFTSKEVFAYGRLKSLSIEYSPLLADPILGEIARADEPQPAAGVVEVPIGVPVTLTYDVRADFTSASQVGFNAIRLVTPEAVDFQRFEMGDPLAVVEPDSLMVTDQSLEVYFPSNPVERSSNVPLRLTFGTRVFNFITLFEGEVFQIAGENLSQSIDGGDATRLVSTN
;
A
#
# COMPACT_ATOMS: atom_id res chain seq x y z
N GLN A 1 -25.00 54.95 23.94
CA GLN A 1 -23.61 54.44 23.95
C GLN A 1 -23.15 54.40 22.50
N SER A 2 -21.99 54.98 22.16
CA SER A 2 -21.43 54.84 20.81
C SER A 2 -20.73 53.49 20.73
N GLU A 3 -21.28 52.56 19.96
CA GLU A 3 -20.56 51.36 19.56
C GLU A 3 -19.37 51.80 18.69
N ARG A 4 -18.15 51.43 19.10
CA ARG A 4 -16.94 51.72 18.34
C ARG A 4 -16.46 50.42 17.72
N VAL A 5 -16.84 50.20 16.46
CA VAL A 5 -16.36 49.09 15.65
C VAL A 5 -15.03 49.48 15.00
N ALA A 6 -14.03 48.61 15.08
CA ALA A 6 -12.78 48.73 14.35
C ALA A 6 -12.75 47.68 13.23
N ASP A 7 -12.89 48.13 11.97
CA ASP A 7 -12.74 47.28 10.78
C ASP A 7 -11.27 47.32 10.32
N VAL A 8 -10.62 46.15 10.30
CA VAL A 8 -9.24 45.99 9.85
C VAL A 8 -9.21 45.04 8.66
N ARG A 9 -8.78 45.55 7.52
CA ARG A 9 -8.62 44.78 6.27
C ARG A 9 -7.16 44.47 6.00
N PHE A 10 -6.89 43.24 5.62
CA PHE A 10 -5.57 42.74 5.24
C PHE A 10 -5.69 41.79 4.05
N PRO A 11 -4.61 41.53 3.30
CA PRO A 11 -4.66 40.64 2.15
C PRO A 11 -5.15 39.24 2.52
N ILE A 12 -6.01 38.67 1.67
CA ILE A 12 -6.47 37.28 1.78
C ILE A 12 -5.25 36.35 1.75
N GLN A 13 -5.15 35.50 2.77
CA GLN A 13 -4.05 34.56 2.93
C GLN A 13 -4.51 33.39 3.80
N PHE A 14 -3.80 32.26 3.71
CA PHE A 14 -4.06 31.13 4.62
C PHE A 14 -3.68 31.50 6.06
N LEU A 15 -4.63 31.37 6.98
CA LEU A 15 -4.45 31.66 8.40
C LEU A 15 -4.94 30.49 9.24
N ARG A 16 -4.09 30.04 10.18
CA ARG A 16 -4.48 29.08 11.23
C ARG A 16 -4.66 29.74 12.59
N PHE A 17 -3.92 30.81 12.85
CA PHE A 17 -3.93 31.54 14.11
C PHE A 17 -3.96 33.04 13.84
N VAL A 18 -4.73 33.77 14.65
CA VAL A 18 -4.76 35.24 14.66
C VAL A 18 -4.27 35.69 16.02
N LYS A 19 -3.34 36.65 16.04
CA LYS A 19 -2.88 37.30 17.26
C LYS A 19 -3.24 38.78 17.21
N VAL A 20 -4.10 39.21 18.13
CA VAL A 20 -4.50 40.61 18.27
C VAL A 20 -3.79 41.22 19.48
N ARG A 21 -3.18 42.39 19.32
CA ARG A 21 -2.49 43.11 20.39
C ARG A 21 -3.05 44.52 20.52
N PHE A 22 -3.48 44.87 21.73
CA PHE A 22 -4.01 46.20 22.05
C PHE A 22 -2.92 47.02 22.76
N PRO A 23 -2.67 48.27 22.32
CA PRO A 23 -1.62 49.10 22.91
C PRO A 23 -2.03 49.71 24.26
N VAL A 24 -3.31 49.71 24.60
CA VAL A 24 -3.87 50.26 25.84
C VAL A 24 -4.89 49.31 26.48
N PRO A 25 -5.10 49.36 27.81
CA PRO A 25 -6.15 48.61 28.47
C PRO A 25 -7.56 49.05 28.05
N GLY A 26 -8.50 48.10 27.95
CA GLY A 26 -9.90 48.37 27.60
C GLY A 26 -10.77 47.12 27.64
N PHE A 27 -12.06 47.29 27.38
CA PHE A 27 -13.03 46.21 27.25
C PHE A 27 -13.39 45.99 25.79
N ILE A 28 -13.39 44.73 25.35
CA ILE A 28 -13.77 44.30 24.01
C ILE A 28 -14.98 43.41 24.16
N ALA A 29 -16.05 43.71 23.43
CA ALA A 29 -17.26 42.89 23.43
C ALA A 29 -17.04 41.61 22.60
N GLU A 30 -16.53 41.76 21.38
CA GLU A 30 -16.35 40.67 20.42
C GLU A 30 -15.20 40.94 19.44
N ILE A 31 -14.66 39.87 18.86
CA ILE A 31 -13.75 39.91 17.70
C ILE A 31 -14.31 38.93 16.66
N GLU A 32 -14.62 39.45 15.48
CA GLU A 32 -15.04 38.64 14.34
C GLU A 32 -13.92 38.55 13.30
N VAL A 33 -13.74 37.38 12.71
CA VAL A 33 -12.78 37.14 11.63
C VAL A 33 -13.52 36.49 10.48
N TYR A 34 -13.51 37.16 9.33
CA TYR A 34 -14.14 36.68 8.11
C TYR A 34 -13.08 36.13 7.17
N GLY A 35 -13.33 34.93 6.64
CA GLY A 35 -12.45 34.25 5.69
C GLY A 35 -13.21 33.89 4.42
N GLU A 36 -12.47 33.83 3.32
CA GLU A 36 -12.97 33.47 2.00
C GLU A 36 -11.93 32.57 1.31
N GLY A 37 -12.39 31.71 0.40
CA GLY A 37 -11.56 30.79 -0.37
C GLY A 37 -11.72 29.33 0.05
N PHE A 38 -10.74 28.52 -0.34
CA PHE A 38 -10.75 27.07 -0.12
C PHE A 38 -9.73 26.65 0.95
N ALA A 39 -9.95 25.51 1.58
CA ALA A 39 -8.97 24.94 2.51
C ALA A 39 -7.65 24.62 1.77
N PRO A 40 -6.48 24.97 2.33
CA PRO A 40 -5.19 24.70 1.69
C PRO A 40 -4.88 23.21 1.60
N GLN A 41 -5.48 22.40 2.47
CA GLN A 41 -5.29 20.96 2.53
C GLN A 41 -6.62 20.27 2.81
N ALA A 42 -6.85 19.15 2.14
CA ALA A 42 -7.94 18.23 2.45
C ALA A 42 -7.47 16.79 2.34
N ARG A 43 -7.96 15.92 3.23
CA ARG A 43 -7.66 14.49 3.24
C ARG A 43 -8.95 13.70 3.28
N TYR A 44 -9.12 12.78 2.34
CA TYR A 44 -10.26 11.88 2.31
C TYR A 44 -9.78 10.44 2.34
N VAL A 45 -10.50 9.60 3.08
CA VAL A 45 -10.26 8.15 3.11
C VAL A 45 -11.54 7.51 2.62
N SER A 46 -11.44 6.61 1.65
CA SER A 46 -12.58 5.88 1.12
C SER A 46 -13.15 4.90 2.16
N GLN A 47 -14.38 4.47 1.91
CA GLN A 47 -14.82 3.18 2.45
C GLN A 47 -13.95 2.05 1.87
N LEU A 48 -14.02 0.87 2.47
CA LEU A 48 -13.34 -0.29 1.92
C LEU A 48 -14.01 -0.70 0.60
N PHE A 49 -13.20 -0.99 -0.40
CA PHE A 49 -13.65 -1.67 -1.60
C PHE A 49 -13.44 -3.16 -1.40
N ASP A 50 -14.53 -3.91 -1.37
CA ASP A 50 -14.54 -5.37 -1.28
C ASP A 50 -14.59 -5.97 -2.69
N MET A 51 -13.57 -6.75 -3.05
CA MET A 51 -13.49 -7.43 -4.35
C MET A 51 -14.25 -8.76 -4.37
N GLY A 52 -14.77 -9.21 -3.22
CA GLY A 52 -15.49 -10.48 -3.02
C GLY A 52 -14.59 -11.71 -2.90
N ALA A 53 -13.34 -11.62 -3.38
CA ALA A 53 -12.29 -12.61 -3.25
C ALA A 53 -10.91 -11.93 -3.34
N PRO A 54 -9.81 -12.61 -2.98
CA PRO A 54 -8.46 -12.16 -3.29
C PRO A 54 -8.25 -11.92 -4.79
N VAL A 55 -7.60 -10.80 -5.14
CA VAL A 55 -7.35 -10.37 -6.54
C VAL A 55 -5.95 -9.79 -6.70
N ASN A 56 -5.51 -9.68 -7.96
CA ASN A 56 -4.37 -8.85 -8.35
C ASN A 56 -4.85 -7.42 -8.57
N PHE A 57 -4.09 -6.44 -8.10
CA PHE A 57 -4.35 -5.01 -8.32
C PHE A 57 -3.40 -4.48 -9.39
N GLY A 58 -3.95 -3.74 -10.36
CA GLY A 58 -3.19 -3.16 -11.47
C GLY A 58 -3.02 -1.66 -11.30
N ARG A 59 -3.33 -0.88 -12.34
CA ARG A 59 -3.18 0.57 -12.29
C ARG A 59 -4.32 1.30 -11.57
N LEU A 60 -3.95 2.42 -10.95
CA LEU A 60 -4.87 3.40 -10.41
C LEU A 60 -5.12 4.52 -11.43
N HIS A 61 -6.36 4.69 -11.85
CA HIS A 61 -6.77 5.77 -12.76
C HIS A 61 -7.65 6.78 -12.05
N TYR A 62 -7.49 8.06 -12.39
CA TYR A 62 -8.36 9.12 -11.85
C TYR A 62 -8.46 10.32 -12.78
N VAL A 63 -9.59 11.02 -12.68
CA VAL A 63 -9.82 12.31 -13.36
C VAL A 63 -9.76 13.42 -12.33
N PHE A 64 -8.69 14.20 -12.37
CA PHE A 64 -8.45 15.33 -11.48
C PHE A 64 -8.39 16.65 -12.26
N GLU A 65 -9.33 17.54 -11.98
CA GLU A 65 -9.41 18.86 -12.60
C GLU A 65 -9.02 19.93 -11.59
N LYS A 66 -8.31 20.95 -12.06
CA LYS A 66 -7.90 22.08 -11.25
C LYS A 66 -8.67 23.31 -11.68
N TYR A 67 -9.05 24.13 -10.71
CA TYR A 67 -9.86 25.31 -10.92
C TYR A 67 -9.26 26.52 -10.22
N ARG A 68 -9.53 27.70 -10.78
CA ARG A 68 -9.39 28.99 -10.10
C ARG A 68 -10.73 29.71 -10.09
N THR A 69 -10.94 30.54 -9.08
CA THR A 69 -12.08 31.46 -9.02
C THR A 69 -11.57 32.88 -8.72
N ALA A 70 -12.28 33.90 -9.16
CA ALA A 70 -11.96 35.29 -8.81
C ALA A 70 -12.45 35.68 -7.40
N GLY A 71 -13.35 34.88 -6.83
CA GLY A 71 -13.89 35.05 -5.48
C GLY A 71 -15.08 34.11 -5.21
N LEU A 72 -15.73 34.32 -4.07
CA LEU A 72 -17.02 33.72 -3.72
C LEU A 72 -18.10 34.23 -4.67
N GLY A 73 -18.88 33.31 -5.21
CA GLY A 73 -20.00 33.62 -6.11
C GLY A 73 -19.62 33.89 -7.56
N THR A 74 -18.34 33.82 -7.94
CA THR A 74 -17.91 33.83 -9.35
C THR A 74 -17.86 32.41 -9.90
N GLU A 75 -18.11 32.26 -11.21
CA GLU A 75 -17.96 30.95 -11.85
C GLU A 75 -16.48 30.50 -11.84
N PRO A 76 -16.18 29.28 -11.35
CA PRO A 76 -14.83 28.76 -11.41
C PRO A 76 -14.40 28.40 -12.84
N GLU A 77 -13.16 28.73 -13.18
CA GLU A 77 -12.56 28.42 -14.47
C GLU A 77 -11.57 27.27 -14.34
N ILE A 78 -11.51 26.39 -15.35
CA ILE A 78 -10.52 25.31 -15.40
C ILE A 78 -9.12 25.94 -15.56
N ALA A 79 -8.22 25.61 -14.64
CA ALA A 79 -6.88 26.16 -14.55
C ALA A 79 -5.84 25.04 -14.33
N PRO A 80 -5.40 24.33 -15.40
CA PRO A 80 -4.49 23.19 -15.27
C PRO A 80 -3.14 23.51 -14.64
N ASP A 81 -2.70 24.76 -14.78
CA ASP A 81 -1.46 25.33 -14.23
C ASP A 81 -1.60 25.76 -12.76
N ALA A 82 -2.80 25.70 -12.17
CA ALA A 82 -2.99 26.04 -10.77
C ALA A 82 -2.10 25.16 -9.86
N PRO A 83 -1.52 25.73 -8.79
CA PRO A 83 -0.62 25.03 -7.87
C PRO A 83 -1.41 24.19 -6.87
N VAL A 84 -2.28 23.32 -7.42
CA VAL A 84 -3.08 22.35 -6.71
C VAL A 84 -2.57 20.96 -7.06
N HIS A 85 -2.29 20.16 -6.05
CA HIS A 85 -1.77 18.81 -6.19
C HIS A 85 -2.72 17.80 -5.56
N LEU A 86 -2.85 16.65 -6.23
CA LEU A 86 -3.48 15.45 -5.71
C LEU A 86 -2.37 14.41 -5.48
N ALA A 87 -2.38 13.77 -4.33
CA ALA A 87 -1.58 12.59 -4.05
C ALA A 87 -2.53 11.48 -3.56
N VAL A 88 -2.35 10.26 -4.07
CA VAL A 88 -3.24 9.13 -3.75
C VAL A 88 -2.43 7.97 -3.18
N GLU A 89 -2.79 7.51 -2.01
CA GLU A 89 -2.21 6.32 -1.39
C GLU A 89 -3.24 5.20 -1.34
N THR A 90 -2.76 3.98 -1.37
CA THR A 90 -3.55 2.76 -1.32
C THR A 90 -3.05 1.85 -0.22
N ARG A 91 -3.92 1.02 0.36
CA ARG A 91 -3.53 -0.12 1.19
C ARG A 91 -4.50 -1.27 0.97
N SER A 92 -4.05 -2.50 1.14
CA SER A 92 -4.86 -3.68 0.91
C SER A 92 -4.92 -4.58 2.15
N GLY A 93 -6.02 -5.31 2.27
CA GLY A 93 -6.39 -6.05 3.47
C GLY A 93 -6.95 -7.44 3.18
N ARG A 94 -6.76 -8.35 4.13
CA ARG A 94 -7.33 -9.71 4.10
C ARG A 94 -8.71 -9.79 4.78
N ASP A 95 -9.09 -8.78 5.56
CA ASP A 95 -10.36 -8.71 6.26
C ASP A 95 -11.02 -7.32 6.14
N GLU A 96 -12.23 -7.18 6.69
CA GLU A 96 -13.02 -5.94 6.66
C GLU A 96 -12.62 -4.93 7.77
N THR A 97 -11.55 -5.17 8.51
CA THR A 97 -11.16 -4.37 9.69
C THR A 97 -9.73 -3.84 9.59
N PRO A 98 -9.50 -2.68 8.93
CA PRO A 98 -8.16 -2.09 8.83
C PRO A 98 -7.60 -1.56 10.16
N MET A 99 -8.41 -1.58 11.21
CA MET A 99 -8.08 -1.06 12.53
C MET A 99 -8.46 -2.07 13.61
N VAL A 100 -7.54 -2.31 14.54
CA VAL A 100 -7.81 -3.06 15.78
C VAL A 100 -8.27 -2.07 16.85
N HIS A 101 -9.46 -2.33 17.38
CA HIS A 101 -10.09 -1.50 18.41
C HIS A 101 -9.94 -2.17 19.77
N HIS A 102 -9.60 -1.40 20.80
CA HIS A 102 -9.40 -1.94 22.15
C HIS A 102 -10.36 -1.33 23.16
N ILE A 103 -10.64 -2.07 24.23
CA ILE A 103 -11.21 -1.52 25.47
C ILE A 103 -10.28 -1.78 26.64
N ILE A 104 -10.40 -0.96 27.68
CA ILE A 104 -9.65 -1.13 28.93
C ILE A 104 -10.26 -2.28 29.74
N THR A 105 -9.42 -3.20 30.23
CA THR A 105 -9.84 -4.32 31.08
C THR A 105 -9.90 -3.92 32.57
N GLU A 106 -10.43 -4.80 33.41
CA GLU A 106 -10.43 -4.63 34.88
C GLU A 106 -9.03 -4.45 35.47
N LEU A 107 -7.99 -4.95 34.78
CA LEU A 107 -6.59 -4.83 35.19
C LEU A 107 -5.93 -3.56 34.65
N GLY A 108 -6.67 -2.69 33.95
CA GLY A 108 -6.14 -1.49 33.30
C GLY A 108 -5.33 -1.75 32.03
N THR A 109 -5.30 -3.00 31.55
CA THR A 109 -4.68 -3.37 30.26
C THR A 109 -5.66 -3.17 29.10
N GLU A 110 -5.21 -3.37 27.86
CA GLU A 110 -6.05 -3.27 26.67
C GLU A 110 -6.41 -4.64 26.11
N ARG A 111 -7.65 -4.80 25.65
CA ARG A 111 -8.13 -6.01 24.97
C ARG A 111 -8.81 -5.64 23.67
N ALA A 112 -8.43 -6.32 22.58
CA ALA A 112 -9.05 -6.15 21.29
C ALA A 112 -10.53 -6.55 21.31
N VAL A 113 -11.36 -5.77 20.63
CA VAL A 113 -12.81 -5.96 20.47
C VAL A 113 -13.24 -5.56 19.06
N ASP A 114 -14.40 -6.03 18.65
CA ASP A 114 -15.03 -5.55 17.41
C ASP A 114 -15.45 -4.06 17.52
N LEU A 115 -15.65 -3.44 16.35
CA LEU A 115 -16.03 -2.02 16.25
C LEU A 115 -17.38 -1.70 16.94
N THR A 116 -18.33 -2.64 16.97
CA THR A 116 -19.63 -2.44 17.61
C THR A 116 -19.47 -2.33 19.12
N THR A 117 -18.72 -3.24 19.71
CA THR A 117 -18.36 -3.24 21.13
C THR A 117 -17.58 -1.98 21.50
N PHE A 118 -16.59 -1.60 20.69
CA PHE A 118 -15.84 -0.36 20.88
C PHE A 118 -16.72 0.90 20.84
N ASN A 119 -17.63 0.99 19.86
CA ASN A 119 -18.52 2.14 19.71
C ASN A 119 -19.52 2.27 20.88
N ARG A 120 -19.92 1.15 21.49
CA ARG A 120 -20.76 1.13 22.70
C ARG A 120 -19.98 1.46 23.98
N ALA A 121 -18.67 1.27 23.99
CA ALA A 121 -17.84 1.58 25.16
C ALA A 121 -17.80 3.10 25.43
N PRO A 122 -17.80 3.53 26.71
CA PRO A 122 -17.67 4.94 27.05
C PRO A 122 -16.34 5.52 26.55
N ALA A 123 -16.37 6.74 26.01
CA ALA A 123 -15.15 7.46 25.63
C ALA A 123 -14.25 7.68 26.87
N PRO A 124 -12.92 7.80 26.69
CA PRO A 124 -12.03 8.15 27.79
C PRO A 124 -12.48 9.48 28.37
N THR A 125 -12.83 9.50 29.65
CA THR A 125 -13.15 10.74 30.35
C THR A 125 -11.85 11.52 30.52
N GLY A 126 -11.64 12.54 29.69
CA GLY A 126 -10.52 13.47 29.83
C GLY A 126 -10.51 14.05 31.25
N GLY A 127 -9.62 13.55 32.10
CA GLY A 127 -9.13 14.21 33.31
C GLY A 127 -10.15 14.80 34.30
N SER A 128 -11.30 14.17 34.57
CA SER A 128 -12.23 14.64 35.63
C SER A 128 -12.64 13.58 36.65
N CYS A 129 -11.82 12.55 36.83
CA CYS A 129 -11.95 11.63 37.98
C CYS A 129 -10.73 11.85 38.89
N SER A 130 -10.96 12.43 40.07
CA SER A 130 -9.92 12.76 41.04
C SER A 130 -9.21 11.56 41.66
N SER A 131 -9.75 10.34 41.52
CA SER A 131 -9.11 9.09 41.96
C SER A 131 -8.50 8.25 40.82
N CYS A 132 -8.75 8.62 39.56
CA CYS A 132 -8.28 7.89 38.39
C CYS A 132 -6.97 8.50 37.91
N THR A 133 -5.86 8.19 38.61
CA THR A 133 -4.52 8.73 38.32
C THR A 133 -3.96 8.37 36.93
N THR A 134 -4.68 7.56 36.13
CA THR A 134 -4.26 7.14 34.78
C THR A 134 -5.27 7.43 33.67
N GLY A 135 -6.44 8.04 33.96
CA GLY A 135 -7.44 8.38 32.93
C GLY A 135 -7.97 7.18 32.12
N ARG A 136 -7.86 5.95 32.64
CA ARG A 136 -8.24 4.69 31.98
C ARG A 136 -9.11 3.86 32.93
N ALA A 137 -10.43 4.00 32.86
CA ALA A 137 -11.35 3.17 33.65
C ALA A 137 -11.71 1.88 32.87
N PRO A 138 -11.90 0.74 33.56
CA PRO A 138 -12.37 -0.50 32.94
C PRO A 138 -13.63 -0.30 32.10
N GLY A 139 -13.70 -0.98 30.96
CA GLY A 139 -14.80 -0.90 30.01
C GLY A 139 -14.81 0.34 29.10
N GLN A 140 -13.93 1.32 29.33
CA GLN A 140 -13.78 2.47 28.42
C GLN A 140 -13.08 2.07 27.11
N ARG A 141 -13.27 2.91 26.07
CA ARG A 141 -12.49 2.83 24.83
C ARG A 141 -10.99 2.94 25.14
N GLY A 142 -10.24 1.97 24.64
CA GLY A 142 -8.78 1.94 24.65
C GLY A 142 -8.23 2.52 23.34
N SER A 143 -7.04 2.05 22.95
CA SER A 143 -6.40 2.50 21.71
C SER A 143 -7.10 1.96 20.45
N VAL A 144 -6.93 2.71 19.37
CA VAL A 144 -7.22 2.27 18.00
C VAL A 144 -5.89 2.21 17.29
N GLN A 145 -5.56 1.04 16.73
CA GLN A 145 -4.28 0.77 16.09
C GLN A 145 -4.52 0.22 14.69
N ASP A 146 -3.59 0.42 13.76
CA ASP A 146 -3.64 -0.25 12.46
C ASP A 146 -3.53 -1.78 12.64
N ASP A 147 -4.33 -2.55 11.90
CA ASP A 147 -4.21 -4.00 11.88
C ASP A 147 -3.07 -4.44 10.95
N ILE A 148 -1.83 -4.36 11.44
CA ILE A 148 -0.65 -4.75 10.68
C ILE A 148 -0.57 -6.27 10.38
N ALA A 149 -1.42 -7.10 11.00
CA ALA A 149 -1.44 -8.53 10.73
C ALA A 149 -2.22 -8.85 9.44
N ASN A 150 -3.34 -8.16 9.21
CA ASN A 150 -4.19 -8.40 8.05
C ASN A 150 -4.11 -7.31 6.98
N TRP A 151 -3.55 -6.14 7.29
CA TRP A 151 -3.48 -4.99 6.38
C TRP A 151 -2.07 -4.54 6.10
N SER A 152 -1.84 -4.11 4.86
CA SER A 152 -0.61 -3.42 4.49
C SER A 152 -0.56 -2.02 5.10
N PHE A 153 0.64 -1.48 5.22
CA PHE A 153 0.81 -0.04 5.36
C PHE A 153 0.26 0.68 4.11
N TRP A 154 0.04 1.99 4.25
CA TRP A 154 -0.23 2.85 3.11
C TRP A 154 0.97 2.84 2.17
N SER A 155 0.71 2.66 0.88
CA SER A 155 1.70 2.73 -0.18
C SER A 155 2.31 4.13 -0.28
N VAL A 156 3.44 4.24 -0.99
CA VAL A 156 3.94 5.55 -1.40
C VAL A 156 2.91 6.27 -2.26
N PRO A 157 2.83 7.61 -2.21
CA PRO A 157 1.79 8.33 -2.93
C PRO A 157 1.96 8.22 -4.45
N HIS A 158 0.86 7.89 -5.12
CA HIS A 158 0.71 8.00 -6.57
C HIS A 158 0.48 9.47 -6.92
N LEU A 159 1.28 9.98 -7.85
CA LEU A 159 1.29 11.40 -8.23
C LEU A 159 0.69 11.64 -9.62
N SER A 160 0.50 10.57 -10.39
CA SER A 160 -0.06 10.57 -11.74
C SER A 160 -1.12 9.49 -11.88
N THR A 161 -2.06 9.71 -12.80
CA THR A 161 -3.03 8.67 -13.19
C THR A 161 -2.34 7.60 -14.05
N GLY A 162 -2.76 6.34 -13.89
CA GLY A 162 -2.21 5.20 -14.63
C GLY A 162 -0.93 4.61 -14.02
N GLU A 163 -0.53 5.03 -12.82
CA GLU A 163 0.55 4.38 -12.07
C GLU A 163 0.10 3.02 -11.50
N GLU A 164 1.00 2.04 -11.48
CA GLU A 164 0.75 0.73 -10.85
C GLU A 164 0.49 0.87 -9.35
N ILE A 165 -0.50 0.13 -8.85
CA ILE A 165 -0.80 0.08 -7.42
C ILE A 165 0.33 -0.63 -6.70
N ARG A 166 0.89 0.05 -5.70
CA ARG A 166 1.99 -0.48 -4.88
C ARG A 166 1.53 -1.10 -3.56
N ALA A 167 0.22 -1.32 -3.39
CA ALA A 167 -0.29 -2.11 -2.28
C ALA A 167 -0.19 -3.60 -2.66
N PRO A 168 0.10 -4.51 -1.70
CA PRO A 168 0.21 -5.93 -1.99
C PRO A 168 -1.05 -6.49 -2.69
N ASP A 169 -0.85 -7.37 -3.67
CA ASP A 169 -1.89 -8.18 -4.29
C ASP A 169 -2.29 -9.37 -3.38
N GLY A 170 -3.05 -10.34 -3.91
CA GLY A 170 -3.47 -11.51 -3.15
C GLY A 170 -4.44 -11.18 -2.01
N ARG A 171 -5.09 -10.02 -2.06
CA ARG A 171 -5.92 -9.46 -0.97
C ARG A 171 -7.31 -9.08 -1.47
N GLN A 172 -8.30 -9.24 -0.61
CA GLN A 172 -9.71 -9.04 -0.96
C GLN A 172 -10.14 -7.58 -0.86
N PHE A 173 -9.58 -6.85 0.10
CA PHE A 173 -9.99 -5.47 0.36
C PHE A 173 -8.91 -4.49 -0.09
N ILE A 174 -9.34 -3.33 -0.59
CA ILE A 174 -8.46 -2.18 -0.84
C ILE A 174 -9.10 -0.90 -0.29
N GLN A 175 -8.27 -0.01 0.25
CA GLN A 175 -8.68 1.31 0.71
C GLN A 175 -7.82 2.39 0.07
N VAL A 176 -8.43 3.51 -0.26
CA VAL A 176 -7.79 4.65 -0.92
C VAL A 176 -7.80 5.85 0.01
N ARG A 177 -6.69 6.59 0.04
CA ARG A 177 -6.55 7.85 0.76
C ARG A 177 -6.04 8.92 -0.19
N THR A 178 -6.74 10.05 -0.25
CA THR A 178 -6.38 11.15 -1.14
C THR A 178 -5.99 12.38 -0.32
N PHE A 179 -5.00 13.11 -0.82
CA PHE A 179 -4.53 14.36 -0.26
C PHE A 179 -4.58 15.45 -1.33
N PHE A 180 -5.33 16.50 -1.05
CA PHE A 180 -5.39 17.70 -1.86
C PHE A 180 -4.55 18.76 -1.17
N THR A 181 -3.68 19.44 -1.92
CA THR A 181 -2.89 20.58 -1.41
C THR A 181 -2.96 21.73 -2.41
N SER A 182 -3.27 22.94 -1.93
CA SER A 182 -3.28 24.17 -2.73
C SER A 182 -2.35 25.22 -2.11
N LYS A 183 -1.64 25.96 -2.97
CA LYS A 183 -0.82 27.12 -2.57
C LYS A 183 -1.50 28.47 -2.85
N GLU A 184 -2.69 28.47 -3.43
CA GLU A 184 -3.47 29.67 -3.75
C GLU A 184 -4.85 29.59 -3.07
N VAL A 185 -5.27 30.67 -2.42
CA VAL A 185 -6.52 30.70 -1.62
C VAL A 185 -7.77 30.45 -2.48
N PHE A 186 -7.72 30.86 -3.75
CA PHE A 186 -8.82 30.73 -4.70
C PHE A 186 -8.60 29.65 -5.77
N ALA A 187 -7.59 28.77 -5.57
CA ALA A 187 -7.40 27.60 -6.41
C ALA A 187 -7.76 26.33 -5.65
N TYR A 188 -8.46 25.42 -6.32
CA TYR A 188 -8.86 24.14 -5.74
C TYR A 188 -8.87 23.03 -6.80
N GLY A 189 -8.95 21.79 -6.32
CA GLY A 189 -8.97 20.60 -7.15
C GLY A 189 -10.27 19.84 -6.99
N ARG A 190 -10.72 19.21 -8.07
CA ARG A 190 -11.89 18.32 -8.08
C ARG A 190 -11.47 16.95 -8.60
N LEU A 191 -11.55 15.95 -7.74
CA LEU A 191 -11.47 14.54 -8.14
C LEU A 191 -12.86 14.11 -8.63
N LYS A 192 -13.00 13.89 -9.93
CA LYS A 192 -14.27 13.51 -10.56
C LYS A 192 -14.55 12.02 -10.48
N SER A 193 -13.52 11.21 -10.69
CA SER A 193 -13.61 9.76 -10.67
C SER A 193 -12.27 9.16 -10.27
N LEU A 194 -12.33 7.95 -9.74
CA LEU A 194 -11.20 7.09 -9.43
C LEU A 194 -11.61 5.65 -9.75
N SER A 195 -10.75 4.91 -10.42
CA SER A 195 -10.95 3.51 -10.77
C SER A 195 -9.67 2.72 -10.58
N ILE A 196 -9.81 1.46 -10.22
CA ILE A 196 -8.72 0.52 -9.95
C ILE A 196 -8.86 -0.63 -10.93
N GLU A 197 -7.79 -0.97 -11.65
CA GLU A 197 -7.71 -2.20 -12.42
C GLU A 197 -7.52 -3.38 -11.45
N TYR A 198 -8.22 -4.49 -11.71
CA TYR A 198 -8.03 -5.72 -10.96
C TYR A 198 -8.31 -6.94 -11.85
N SER A 199 -7.74 -8.08 -11.49
CA SER A 199 -8.03 -9.37 -12.11
C SER A 199 -8.07 -10.49 -11.05
N PRO A 200 -8.73 -11.63 -11.32
CA PRO A 200 -8.56 -12.83 -10.52
C PRO A 200 -7.08 -13.19 -10.36
N LEU A 201 -6.75 -13.89 -9.26
CA LEU A 201 -5.43 -14.49 -9.08
C LEU A 201 -5.17 -15.55 -10.15
N LEU A 202 -3.90 -15.66 -10.56
CA LEU A 202 -3.40 -16.70 -11.44
C LEU A 202 -3.29 -18.04 -10.72
N ALA A 203 -2.91 -18.02 -9.43
CA ALA A 203 -2.85 -19.16 -8.51
C ALA A 203 -2.91 -18.66 -7.05
N ASP A 204 -3.16 -19.53 -6.07
CA ASP A 204 -3.23 -19.16 -4.65
C ASP A 204 -2.91 -20.33 -3.71
N PRO A 205 -1.85 -20.25 -2.90
CA PRO A 205 -0.76 -19.24 -2.95
C PRO A 205 0.22 -19.47 -4.11
N ILE A 206 1.09 -18.48 -4.33
CA ILE A 206 2.33 -18.63 -5.12
C ILE A 206 3.49 -18.30 -4.20
N LEU A 207 4.27 -19.31 -3.84
CA LEU A 207 5.37 -19.19 -2.90
C LEU A 207 6.70 -19.29 -3.63
N GLY A 208 7.62 -18.41 -3.24
CA GLY A 208 8.98 -18.31 -3.72
C GLY A 208 9.98 -18.45 -2.59
N GLU A 209 11.08 -19.14 -2.89
CA GLU A 209 12.17 -19.33 -1.95
C GLU A 209 13.51 -19.18 -2.65
N ILE A 210 14.45 -18.45 -2.04
CA ILE A 210 15.79 -18.25 -2.59
C ILE A 210 16.84 -18.92 -1.72
N ALA A 211 17.79 -19.61 -2.34
CA ALA A 211 18.87 -20.29 -1.63
C ALA A 211 20.18 -20.16 -2.39
N ARG A 212 21.29 -20.49 -1.72
CA ARG A 212 22.54 -20.76 -2.43
C ARG A 212 22.52 -22.17 -2.99
N ALA A 213 22.99 -22.34 -4.22
CA ALA A 213 23.02 -23.65 -4.86
C ALA A 213 23.91 -24.67 -4.10
N ASP A 214 24.96 -24.20 -3.43
CA ASP A 214 25.88 -25.02 -2.63
C ASP A 214 25.45 -25.19 -1.16
N GLU A 215 24.50 -24.39 -0.69
CA GLU A 215 23.98 -24.41 0.68
C GLU A 215 22.46 -24.14 0.68
N PRO A 216 21.64 -25.11 0.24
CA PRO A 216 20.19 -24.92 0.13
C PRO A 216 19.47 -24.92 1.49
N GLN A 217 20.12 -25.46 2.54
CA GLN A 217 19.60 -25.53 3.90
C GLN A 217 20.57 -24.89 4.90
N PRO A 218 20.73 -23.56 4.88
CA PRO A 218 21.65 -22.87 5.77
C PRO A 218 21.21 -23.05 7.23
N ALA A 219 22.17 -23.23 8.14
CA ALA A 219 21.88 -23.52 9.55
C ALA A 219 21.10 -22.41 10.27
N ALA A 220 21.24 -21.17 9.82
CA ALA A 220 20.54 -20.00 10.36
C ALA A 220 19.13 -19.80 9.75
N GLY A 221 18.74 -20.61 8.75
CA GLY A 221 17.48 -20.44 8.02
C GLY A 221 17.42 -19.17 7.17
N VAL A 222 18.57 -18.53 6.90
CA VAL A 222 18.68 -17.33 6.08
C VAL A 222 19.84 -17.47 5.11
N VAL A 223 19.69 -16.89 3.92
CA VAL A 223 20.74 -16.90 2.90
C VAL A 223 21.78 -15.83 3.21
N GLU A 224 23.02 -16.26 3.43
CA GLU A 224 24.17 -15.37 3.59
C GLU A 224 25.11 -15.48 2.39
N VAL A 225 25.43 -14.32 1.79
CA VAL A 225 26.33 -14.23 0.64
C VAL A 225 27.40 -13.15 0.87
N PRO A 226 28.64 -13.35 0.41
CA PRO A 226 29.65 -12.30 0.46
C PRO A 226 29.31 -11.14 -0.50
N ILE A 227 29.37 -9.90 0.00
CA ILE A 227 29.07 -8.71 -0.80
C ILE A 227 30.05 -8.58 -1.97
N GLY A 228 29.51 -8.35 -3.16
CA GLY A 228 30.27 -8.11 -4.40
C GLY A 228 30.97 -9.35 -4.98
N VAL A 229 30.78 -10.52 -4.39
CA VAL A 229 31.36 -11.78 -4.88
C VAL A 229 30.31 -12.55 -5.69
N PRO A 230 30.65 -13.08 -6.88
CA PRO A 230 29.73 -13.93 -7.63
C PRO A 230 29.29 -15.14 -6.80
N VAL A 231 27.97 -15.37 -6.78
CA VAL A 231 27.33 -16.49 -6.10
C VAL A 231 26.27 -17.10 -7.01
N THR A 232 26.14 -18.42 -6.97
CA THR A 232 25.06 -19.14 -7.65
C THR A 232 23.89 -19.30 -6.71
N LEU A 233 22.73 -18.78 -7.12
CA LEU A 233 21.50 -18.85 -6.36
C LEU A 233 20.47 -19.72 -7.08
N THR A 234 19.59 -20.35 -6.30
CA THR A 234 18.38 -21.02 -6.77
C THR A 234 17.17 -20.23 -6.31
N TYR A 235 16.21 -20.04 -7.21
CA TYR A 235 14.89 -19.47 -6.89
C TYR A 235 13.83 -20.52 -7.21
N ASP A 236 13.28 -21.11 -6.15
CA ASP A 236 12.26 -22.17 -6.19
C ASP A 236 10.88 -21.56 -6.12
N VAL A 237 9.95 -22.03 -6.96
CA VAL A 237 8.58 -21.54 -6.99
C VAL A 237 7.60 -22.71 -6.95
N ARG A 238 6.60 -22.59 -6.08
CA ARG A 238 5.45 -23.49 -6.02
C ARG A 238 4.17 -22.68 -6.08
N ALA A 239 3.22 -23.14 -6.89
CA ALA A 239 1.87 -22.61 -6.92
C ALA A 239 0.87 -23.67 -6.47
N ASP A 240 -0.22 -23.23 -5.86
CA ASP A 240 -1.39 -24.05 -5.55
C ASP A 240 -2.65 -23.45 -6.19
N PHE A 241 -3.71 -24.25 -6.37
CA PHE A 241 -4.90 -23.84 -7.13
C PHE A 241 -6.20 -24.14 -6.38
N THR A 242 -6.72 -23.16 -5.65
CA THR A 242 -7.95 -23.24 -4.86
C THR A 242 -9.25 -23.01 -5.66
N SER A 243 -9.22 -22.33 -6.82
CA SER A 243 -10.40 -22.00 -7.65
C SER A 243 -10.24 -22.29 -9.15
N ALA A 244 -11.34 -22.55 -9.86
CA ALA A 244 -11.32 -22.74 -11.32
C ALA A 244 -11.07 -21.44 -12.10
N SER A 245 -11.19 -20.28 -11.46
CA SER A 245 -10.82 -18.98 -12.03
C SER A 245 -9.30 -18.78 -12.13
N GLN A 246 -8.51 -19.58 -11.40
CA GLN A 246 -7.05 -19.54 -11.43
C GLN A 246 -6.54 -20.31 -12.63
N VAL A 247 -6.26 -19.55 -13.68
CA VAL A 247 -5.87 -20.07 -14.99
C VAL A 247 -4.39 -20.44 -15.08
N GLY A 248 -3.59 -20.12 -14.06
CA GLY A 248 -2.16 -20.40 -14.06
C GLY A 248 -1.34 -19.36 -14.82
N PHE A 249 -0.08 -19.69 -15.08
CA PHE A 249 0.90 -18.77 -15.65
C PHE A 249 1.90 -19.51 -16.54
N ASN A 250 2.54 -18.76 -17.44
CA ASN A 250 3.48 -19.29 -18.41
C ASN A 250 4.73 -18.42 -18.59
N ALA A 251 4.92 -17.48 -17.66
CA ALA A 251 6.12 -16.68 -17.56
C ALA A 251 6.37 -16.29 -16.10
N ILE A 252 7.65 -16.10 -15.78
CA ILE A 252 8.12 -15.59 -14.50
C ILE A 252 9.10 -14.44 -14.75
N ARG A 253 8.96 -13.37 -13.98
CA ARG A 253 9.93 -12.27 -13.89
C ARG A 253 10.50 -12.25 -12.49
N LEU A 254 11.82 -12.14 -12.39
CA LEU A 254 12.54 -11.94 -11.14
C LEU A 254 13.28 -10.61 -11.23
N VAL A 255 13.06 -9.72 -10.26
CA VAL A 255 13.85 -8.50 -10.09
C VAL A 255 15.22 -8.91 -9.54
N THR A 256 16.27 -8.43 -10.20
CA THR A 256 17.65 -8.83 -9.90
C THR A 256 18.53 -7.58 -9.73
N PRO A 257 19.57 -7.63 -8.87
CA PRO A 257 20.41 -6.46 -8.58
C PRO A 257 21.33 -6.07 -9.74
N GLU A 258 21.61 -7.01 -10.64
CA GLU A 258 22.38 -6.84 -11.88
C GLU A 258 21.94 -7.90 -12.90
N ALA A 259 22.38 -7.76 -14.15
CA ALA A 259 22.22 -8.80 -15.16
C ALA A 259 22.82 -10.13 -14.68
N VAL A 260 21.96 -11.15 -14.60
CA VAL A 260 22.33 -12.48 -14.08
C VAL A 260 22.95 -13.36 -15.16
N ASP A 261 23.85 -14.25 -14.75
CA ASP A 261 24.31 -15.38 -15.54
C ASP A 261 23.29 -16.52 -15.39
N PHE A 262 22.28 -16.58 -16.26
CA PHE A 262 21.26 -17.62 -16.20
C PHE A 262 21.85 -18.99 -16.58
N GLN A 263 21.68 -19.99 -15.69
CA GLN A 263 22.31 -21.30 -15.84
C GLN A 263 21.32 -22.40 -16.19
N ARG A 264 20.17 -22.46 -15.50
CA ARG A 264 19.22 -23.57 -15.65
C ARG A 264 17.79 -23.17 -15.29
N PHE A 265 16.84 -23.68 -16.07
CA PHE A 265 15.43 -23.74 -15.70
C PHE A 265 15.03 -25.20 -15.50
N GLU A 266 14.33 -25.47 -14.40
CA GLU A 266 13.90 -26.81 -14.02
C GLU A 266 12.41 -26.81 -13.69
N MET A 267 11.74 -27.92 -14.01
CA MET A 267 10.32 -28.11 -13.71
C MET A 267 10.07 -29.56 -13.26
N GLY A 268 9.02 -29.75 -12.46
CA GLY A 268 8.51 -31.08 -12.11
C GLY A 268 8.95 -31.60 -10.74
N ASP A 269 8.36 -32.73 -10.35
CA ASP A 269 8.75 -33.49 -9.17
C ASP A 269 8.99 -34.96 -9.57
N PRO A 270 10.25 -35.42 -9.73
CA PRO A 270 11.48 -34.68 -9.46
C PRO A 270 11.79 -33.59 -10.49
N LEU A 271 12.57 -32.58 -10.08
CA LEU A 271 13.01 -31.48 -10.95
C LEU A 271 13.87 -32.01 -12.12
N ALA A 272 13.46 -31.67 -13.34
CA ALA A 272 14.20 -31.98 -14.57
C ALA A 272 14.54 -30.68 -15.32
N VAL A 273 15.67 -30.66 -16.03
CA VAL A 273 16.03 -29.52 -16.91
C VAL A 273 14.93 -29.37 -17.98
N VAL A 274 14.41 -28.17 -18.16
CA VAL A 274 13.52 -27.81 -19.26
C VAL A 274 14.12 -26.60 -19.99
N GLU A 275 14.20 -26.68 -21.32
CA GLU A 275 14.57 -25.53 -22.13
C GLU A 275 13.39 -24.55 -22.18
N PRO A 276 13.55 -23.29 -21.73
CA PRO A 276 12.49 -22.29 -21.85
C PRO A 276 12.27 -21.91 -23.32
N ASP A 277 11.05 -21.52 -23.67
CA ASP A 277 10.72 -21.09 -25.03
C ASP A 277 11.47 -19.79 -25.40
N SER A 278 11.63 -18.89 -24.44
CA SER A 278 12.51 -17.72 -24.55
C SER A 278 12.89 -17.18 -23.18
N LEU A 279 13.93 -16.36 -23.14
CA LEU A 279 14.37 -15.66 -21.92
C LEU A 279 14.84 -14.24 -22.27
N MET A 280 14.67 -13.34 -21.31
CA MET A 280 15.18 -11.98 -21.38
C MET A 280 15.94 -11.66 -20.10
N VAL A 281 17.21 -11.30 -20.23
CA VAL A 281 18.03 -10.80 -19.12
C VAL A 281 18.32 -9.33 -19.37
N THR A 282 18.00 -8.51 -18.38
CA THR A 282 18.31 -7.08 -18.36
C THR A 282 19.19 -6.77 -17.16
N ASP A 283 19.64 -5.52 -17.04
CA ASP A 283 20.42 -5.07 -15.88
C ASP A 283 19.62 -5.11 -14.56
N GLN A 284 18.31 -5.33 -14.60
CA GLN A 284 17.41 -5.26 -13.43
C GLN A 284 16.46 -6.46 -13.32
N SER A 285 16.43 -7.37 -14.30
CA SER A 285 15.49 -8.48 -14.31
C SER A 285 15.98 -9.70 -15.07
N LEU A 286 15.50 -10.86 -14.62
CA LEU A 286 15.49 -12.11 -15.36
C LEU A 286 14.02 -12.46 -15.67
N GLU A 287 13.70 -12.66 -16.95
CA GLU A 287 12.40 -13.11 -17.40
C GLU A 287 12.54 -14.44 -18.14
N VAL A 288 11.75 -15.43 -17.74
CA VAL A 288 11.71 -16.75 -18.37
C VAL A 288 10.31 -17.04 -18.85
N TYR A 289 10.20 -17.36 -20.14
CA TYR A 289 8.95 -17.61 -20.83
C TYR A 289 8.87 -19.10 -21.19
N PHE A 290 7.77 -19.75 -20.78
CA PHE A 290 7.54 -21.18 -20.96
C PHE A 290 6.11 -21.53 -21.42
N PRO A 291 5.53 -20.85 -22.44
CA PRO A 291 4.20 -21.18 -22.98
C PRO A 291 4.04 -22.62 -23.46
N SER A 292 5.12 -23.34 -23.79
CA SER A 292 5.04 -24.77 -24.14
C SER A 292 4.84 -25.67 -22.92
N ASN A 293 5.14 -25.18 -21.71
CA ASN A 293 5.03 -25.93 -20.45
C ASN A 293 4.34 -25.06 -19.37
N PRO A 294 3.09 -24.61 -19.57
CA PRO A 294 2.43 -23.70 -18.63
C PRO A 294 2.14 -24.40 -17.29
N VAL A 295 2.25 -23.64 -16.20
CA VAL A 295 1.83 -24.09 -14.87
C VAL A 295 0.35 -23.76 -14.72
N GLU A 296 -0.47 -24.79 -14.84
CA GLU A 296 -1.93 -24.71 -14.72
C GLU A 296 -2.41 -25.69 -13.65
N ARG A 297 -3.68 -25.58 -13.24
CA ARG A 297 -4.27 -26.53 -12.28
C ARG A 297 -4.10 -28.01 -12.70
N SER A 298 -4.25 -28.32 -13.99
CA SER A 298 -4.12 -29.69 -14.52
C SER A 298 -2.67 -30.14 -14.70
N SER A 299 -1.73 -29.20 -14.77
CA SER A 299 -0.30 -29.41 -15.01
C SER A 299 0.54 -28.66 -13.98
N ASN A 300 0.14 -28.74 -12.70
CA ASN A 300 0.79 -27.99 -11.64
C ASN A 300 2.11 -28.67 -11.26
N VAL A 301 3.22 -28.00 -11.55
CA VAL A 301 4.57 -28.49 -11.26
C VAL A 301 5.39 -27.39 -10.59
N PRO A 302 6.27 -27.73 -9.63
CA PRO A 302 7.21 -26.77 -9.07
C PRO A 302 8.24 -26.36 -10.11
N LEU A 303 8.79 -25.16 -9.94
CA LEU A 303 9.81 -24.56 -10.81
C LEU A 303 11.07 -24.26 -10.01
N ARG A 304 12.24 -24.31 -10.67
CA ARG A 304 13.49 -23.78 -10.13
C ARG A 304 14.29 -23.03 -11.20
N LEU A 305 14.70 -21.82 -10.88
CA LEU A 305 15.65 -21.03 -11.65
C LEU A 305 17.02 -21.10 -10.96
N THR A 306 18.07 -21.43 -11.70
CA THR A 306 19.45 -21.36 -11.21
C THR A 306 20.21 -20.29 -12.00
N PHE A 307 20.83 -19.35 -11.30
CA PHE A 307 21.54 -18.24 -11.92
C PHE A 307 22.71 -17.73 -11.04
N GLY A 308 23.74 -17.19 -11.68
CA GLY A 308 24.84 -16.49 -11.03
C GLY A 308 24.59 -14.99 -10.95
N THR A 309 24.87 -14.38 -9.80
CA THR A 309 24.78 -12.92 -9.61
C THR A 309 25.71 -12.45 -8.50
N ARG A 310 25.78 -11.13 -8.27
CA ARG A 310 26.45 -10.51 -7.12
C ARG A 310 25.44 -9.69 -6.34
N VAL A 311 25.61 -9.70 -5.03
CA VAL A 311 24.79 -8.91 -4.11
C VAL A 311 25.60 -7.73 -3.59
N PHE A 312 25.04 -6.52 -3.67
CA PHE A 312 25.75 -5.27 -3.34
C PHE A 312 25.26 -4.59 -2.06
N ASN A 313 24.11 -5.01 -1.53
CA ASN A 313 23.49 -4.43 -0.33
C ASN A 313 23.43 -5.46 0.80
N PHE A 314 23.39 -4.97 2.05
CA PHE A 314 23.23 -5.82 3.24
C PHE A 314 21.93 -6.62 3.23
N ILE A 315 20.87 -6.05 2.65
CA ILE A 315 19.58 -6.72 2.43
C ILE A 315 19.27 -6.54 0.95
N THR A 316 19.09 -7.65 0.25
CA THR A 316 18.70 -7.66 -1.17
C THR A 316 17.50 -8.57 -1.30
N LEU A 317 16.40 -8.01 -1.79
CA LEU A 317 15.16 -8.73 -2.03
C LEU A 317 15.11 -9.15 -3.49
N PHE A 318 14.80 -10.42 -3.74
CA PHE A 318 14.55 -10.95 -5.07
C PHE A 318 13.04 -11.07 -5.24
N GLU A 319 12.42 -9.95 -5.63
CA GLU A 319 10.97 -9.90 -5.87
C GLU A 319 10.65 -10.63 -7.17
N GLY A 320 9.78 -11.64 -7.09
CA GLY A 320 9.30 -12.38 -8.24
C GLY A 320 7.84 -12.07 -8.54
N GLU A 321 7.47 -12.11 -9.81
CA GLU A 321 6.09 -12.12 -10.26
C GLU A 321 5.89 -13.17 -11.36
N VAL A 322 4.71 -13.74 -11.43
CA VAL A 322 4.28 -14.60 -12.54
C VAL A 322 3.22 -13.90 -13.37
N PHE A 323 3.14 -14.23 -14.65
CA PHE A 323 2.17 -13.62 -15.55
C PHE A 323 1.83 -14.53 -16.74
N GLN A 324 0.77 -14.14 -17.45
CA GLN A 324 0.33 -14.79 -18.68
C GLN A 324 0.75 -13.96 -19.89
N ILE A 325 1.52 -14.57 -20.80
CA ILE A 325 1.85 -13.94 -22.08
C ILE A 325 0.56 -13.75 -22.87
N ALA A 326 0.27 -12.51 -23.27
CA ALA A 326 -0.95 -12.13 -23.99
C ALA A 326 -2.26 -12.52 -23.26
N GLY A 327 -2.20 -12.72 -21.94
CA GLY A 327 -3.39 -12.92 -21.11
C GLY A 327 -4.09 -11.61 -20.75
N GLU A 328 -5.34 -11.71 -20.30
CA GLU A 328 -6.12 -10.57 -19.81
C GLU A 328 -5.91 -10.31 -18.31
N ASN A 329 -5.33 -11.27 -17.58
CA ASN A 329 -5.05 -11.14 -16.16
C ASN A 329 -3.77 -10.35 -15.92
N LEU A 330 -3.76 -9.63 -14.79
CA LEU A 330 -2.60 -8.91 -14.29
C LEU A 330 -1.53 -9.89 -13.79
N SER A 331 -0.29 -9.43 -13.72
CA SER A 331 0.77 -10.18 -13.05
C SER A 331 0.43 -10.37 -11.57
N GLN A 332 1.00 -11.43 -11.00
CA GLN A 332 0.81 -11.79 -9.60
C GLN A 332 2.17 -11.93 -8.93
N SER A 333 2.34 -11.26 -7.80
CA SER A 333 3.53 -11.33 -6.97
C SER A 333 3.72 -12.74 -6.40
N ILE A 334 4.98 -13.12 -6.23
CA ILE A 334 5.38 -14.36 -5.55
C ILE A 334 5.69 -14.01 -4.10
N ASP A 335 4.91 -14.58 -3.17
CA ASP A 335 5.12 -14.38 -1.73
C ASP A 335 6.31 -15.22 -1.25
N GLY A 336 7.08 -14.70 -0.30
CA GLY A 336 8.12 -15.47 0.38
C GLY A 336 7.51 -16.60 1.21
N GLY A 337 8.05 -17.82 1.10
CA GLY A 337 7.63 -18.94 1.92
C GLY A 337 8.27 -20.26 1.50
N ASP A 338 7.86 -21.35 2.15
CA ASP A 338 8.40 -22.69 1.89
C ASP A 338 7.93 -23.20 0.52
N ALA A 339 8.76 -23.04 -0.51
CA ALA A 339 8.45 -23.54 -1.85
C ALA A 339 8.68 -25.06 -1.94
N THR A 340 9.74 -25.56 -1.30
CA THR A 340 10.15 -26.97 -1.33
C THR A 340 10.78 -27.41 -0.01
N ARG A 341 10.71 -28.72 0.32
CA ARG A 341 11.39 -29.27 1.51
C ARG A 341 12.92 -29.38 1.35
N LEU A 342 13.42 -29.21 0.13
CA LEU A 342 14.85 -29.30 -0.19
C LEU A 342 15.60 -28.00 0.09
N VAL A 343 14.86 -26.92 0.37
CA VAL A 343 15.37 -25.61 0.73
C VAL A 343 14.78 -25.24 2.09
N SER A 344 15.54 -24.51 2.92
CA SER A 344 15.07 -24.10 4.25
C SER A 344 15.58 -22.70 4.59
N THR A 345 14.99 -21.70 3.97
CA THR A 345 15.37 -20.28 4.04
C THR A 345 14.19 -19.36 4.40
N ASN A 346 13.02 -19.93 4.73
CA ASN A 346 11.85 -19.24 5.28
C ASN A 346 11.30 -19.91 6.55
#